data_AF-A0A9D0CXH0-F1
#
_entry.id   AF-A0A9D0CXH0-F1
#
_cell.length_a   1.000
_cell.length_b   1.000
_cell.length_c   1.000
_cell.angle_alpha   90.00
_cell.angle_beta   90.00
_cell.angle_gamma   90.00
#
_symmetry.space_group_name_H-M   'P 1'
#
loop_
_entity.id
_entity.type
_entity.pdbx_description
1 polymer ?
#
loop_
_entity_poly.entity_id
_entity_poly.type
_entity_poly.pdbx_seq_one_letter_code
_entity_poly.pdbx_strand_id
1 'polypeptide(L)' 'MRRHSGKHAGSGAVWLRKRRLHRGHQRQRRHIKNSYDKAGRKITSEDVDTGTTTTSYNAEGEIISVTDA' A
#
# COMPACT_ATOMS: atom_id res chain seq x y z
N MET A 1 38.68 58.28 0.76
CA MET A 1 38.08 58.79 2.01
C MET A 1 36.59 58.45 2.03
N ARG A 2 36.09 57.91 3.16
CA ARG A 2 34.67 57.73 3.57
C ARG A 2 33.86 56.65 2.84
N ARG A 3 32.98 55.85 3.45
CA ARG A 3 32.73 55.33 4.81
C ARG A 3 31.69 54.19 4.63
N HIS A 4 31.69 53.23 5.55
CA HIS A 4 30.86 52.03 5.63
C HIS A 4 29.33 52.23 5.69
N SER A 5 28.63 51.15 5.30
CA SER A 5 27.38 50.59 5.86
C SER A 5 26.00 51.07 5.39
N GLY A 6 25.20 50.13 4.90
CA GLY A 6 23.77 50.11 5.19
C GLY A 6 22.87 49.29 4.25
N LYS A 7 22.21 48.30 4.86
CA LYS A 7 20.85 47.79 4.56
C LYS A 7 20.71 46.63 3.57
N HIS A 8 20.82 45.42 4.13
CA HIS A 8 20.05 44.26 3.70
C HIS A 8 18.56 44.44 4.06
N ALA A 9 17.66 44.29 3.08
CA ALA A 9 16.30 43.74 3.21
C ALA A 9 15.55 43.95 1.89
N GLY A 10 15.09 42.87 1.24
CA GLY A 10 14.29 43.01 0.02
C GLY A 10 14.03 41.70 -0.73
N SER A 11 13.14 40.89 -0.17
CA SER A 11 12.07 40.21 -0.93
C SER A 11 12.42 39.01 -1.83
N GLY A 12 11.81 37.89 -1.49
CA GLY A 12 11.17 37.04 -2.50
C GLY A 12 11.91 35.75 -2.84
N ALA A 13 11.80 34.78 -1.94
CA ALA A 13 11.99 33.37 -2.28
C ALA A 13 11.17 33.00 -3.53
N VAL A 14 11.85 32.61 -4.61
CA VAL A 14 11.25 31.87 -5.73
C VAL A 14 12.06 30.60 -5.96
N TRP A 15 11.94 29.66 -5.03
CA TRP A 15 12.27 28.25 -5.29
C TRP A 15 11.01 27.57 -5.84
N LEU A 16 10.79 27.65 -7.15
CA LEU A 16 9.67 26.98 -7.81
C LEU A 16 10.10 26.67 -9.25
N ARG A 17 10.29 25.43 -9.70
CA ARG A 17 9.31 24.34 -9.71
C ARG A 17 10.03 22.99 -9.80
N LYS A 18 10.16 22.27 -8.68
CA LYS A 18 10.12 20.80 -8.74
C LYS A 18 8.75 20.37 -8.26
N ARG A 19 7.86 20.05 -9.20
CA ARG A 19 6.71 19.18 -8.91
C ARG A 19 6.34 18.40 -10.16
N ARG A 20 7.14 17.36 -10.38
CA ARG A 20 6.74 16.16 -11.10
C ARG A 20 5.49 15.63 -10.40
N LEU A 21 4.31 15.92 -10.94
CA LEU A 21 3.07 15.29 -10.52
C LEU A 21 2.85 14.07 -11.43
N HIS A 22 3.46 12.95 -11.06
CA HIS A 22 2.93 11.64 -11.45
C HIS A 22 1.62 11.47 -10.70
N ARG A 23 0.53 12.02 -11.24
CA ARG A 23 -0.82 11.73 -10.77
C ARG A 23 -1.27 10.42 -11.42
N GLY A 24 -0.50 9.36 -11.18
CA GLY A 24 -1.01 8.01 -11.32
C GLY A 24 -1.95 7.82 -10.15
N HIS A 25 -3.26 7.92 -10.39
CA HIS A 25 -4.20 7.20 -9.55
C HIS A 25 -3.71 5.75 -9.58
N GLN A 26 -3.08 5.34 -8.49
CA GLN A 26 -2.79 3.95 -8.22
C GLN A 26 -4.15 3.26 -8.32
N ARG A 27 -4.43 2.62 -9.45
CA ARG A 27 -5.40 1.54 -9.47
C ARG A 27 -4.84 0.59 -8.42
N GLN A 28 -5.44 0.62 -7.22
CA GLN A 28 -5.09 -0.27 -6.13
C GLN A 28 -5.07 -1.65 -6.77
N ARG A 29 -3.87 -2.24 -6.90
CA ARG A 29 -3.77 -3.61 -7.39
C ARG A 29 -4.40 -4.41 -6.28
N ARG A 30 -5.63 -4.87 -6.48
CA ARG A 30 -6.25 -5.83 -5.56
C ARG A 30 -5.27 -6.98 -5.43
N HIS A 31 -4.74 -7.15 -4.22
CA HIS A 31 -3.75 -8.14 -3.91
C HIS A 31 -4.43 -9.23 -3.10
N ILE A 32 -4.41 -10.44 -3.65
CA ILE A 32 -4.99 -11.62 -3.03
C ILE A 32 -3.86 -12.63 -2.89
N LYS A 33 -3.70 -13.18 -1.70
CA LYS A 33 -2.72 -14.22 -1.41
C LYS A 33 -3.45 -15.48 -0.95
N ASN A 34 -3.20 -16.57 -1.68
CA ASN A 34 -3.82 -17.87 -1.42
C ASN A 34 -2.76 -18.86 -0.94
N SER A 35 -3.14 -19.70 0.02
CA SER A 35 -2.34 -20.86 0.44
C SER A 35 -3.13 -22.13 0.18
N TYR A 36 -2.40 -23.23 -0.07
CA TYR A 36 -2.97 -24.51 -0.44
C TYR A 36 -2.36 -25.63 0.38
N ASP A 37 -3.14 -26.67 0.63
CA ASP A 37 -2.63 -27.91 1.22
C ASP A 37 -1.87 -28.76 0.19
N LYS A 38 -1.33 -29.90 0.66
CA LYS A 38 -0.60 -30.85 -0.20
C LYS A 38 -1.46 -31.48 -1.30
N ALA A 39 -2.79 -31.46 -1.15
CA ALA A 39 -3.74 -31.95 -2.14
C ALA A 39 -4.17 -30.85 -3.13
N GLY A 40 -3.67 -29.62 -2.98
CA GLY A 40 -3.99 -28.49 -3.84
C GLY A 40 -5.31 -27.80 -3.49
N ARG A 41 -5.88 -28.04 -2.30
CA ARG A 41 -7.10 -27.38 -1.81
C ARG A 41 -6.76 -26.07 -1.10
N LYS A 42 -7.55 -25.02 -1.31
CA LYS A 42 -7.27 -23.67 -0.78
C LYS A 42 -7.59 -23.61 0.73
N ILE A 43 -6.59 -23.38 1.57
CA ILE A 43 -6.75 -23.33 3.03
C ILE A 43 -6.81 -21.90 3.58
N THR A 44 -6.25 -20.92 2.87
CA THR A 44 -6.33 -19.50 3.27
C THR A 44 -6.44 -18.62 2.05
N SER A 45 -7.20 -17.53 2.18
CA SER A 45 -7.38 -16.47 1.20
C SER A 45 -7.27 -15.14 1.93
N GLU A 46 -6.16 -14.45 1.77
CA GLU A 46 -5.93 -13.11 2.33
C GLU A 46 -6.22 -12.09 1.22
N ASP A 47 -7.27 -11.30 1.36
CA ASP A 47 -7.61 -10.21 0.45
C ASP A 47 -7.54 -8.88 1.19
N VAL A 48 -6.86 -7.90 0.59
CA VAL A 48 -6.73 -6.54 1.15
C VAL A 48 -8.07 -5.82 1.27
N ASP A 49 -9.06 -6.18 0.44
CA ASP A 49 -10.36 -5.51 0.40
C ASP A 49 -11.40 -6.20 1.31
N THR A 50 -11.31 -7.53 1.50
CA THR A 50 -12.35 -8.31 2.18
C THR A 50 -11.88 -9.05 3.43
N GLY A 51 -10.61 -8.96 3.81
CA GLY A 51 -10.09 -9.64 5.00
C GLY A 51 -9.53 -11.03 4.71
N THR A 52 -9.37 -11.83 5.76
CA THR A 52 -8.76 -13.16 5.64
C THR A 52 -9.78 -14.25 5.89
N THR A 53 -9.96 -15.14 4.91
CA THR A 53 -10.78 -16.34 5.06
C THR A 53 -9.89 -17.57 5.16
N THR A 54 -10.12 -18.39 6.18
CA THR A 54 -9.45 -19.68 6.39
C THR A 54 -10.45 -20.81 6.23
N THR A 55 -10.08 -21.88 5.54
CA THR A 55 -10.91 -23.07 5.32
C THR A 55 -10.13 -24.31 5.72
N SER A 56 -10.74 -25.15 6.55
CA SER A 56 -10.18 -26.41 7.01
C SER A 56 -10.93 -27.58 6.41
N TYR A 57 -10.19 -28.61 6.01
CA TYR A 57 -10.73 -29.83 5.40
C TYR A 57 -10.43 -31.06 6.25
N ASN A 58 -11.33 -32.05 6.25
CA ASN A 58 -11.04 -33.38 6.79
C ASN A 58 -10.18 -34.22 5.81
N ALA A 59 -9.91 -35.48 6.19
CA ALA A 59 -9.13 -36.40 5.38
C ALA A 59 -9.85 -36.72 4.05
N GLU A 60 -11.18 -36.76 4.06
CA GLU A 60 -12.05 -37.01 2.91
C GLU A 60 -12.16 -35.80 1.97
N GLY A 61 -11.74 -34.61 2.42
CA GLY A 61 -11.77 -33.35 1.66
C GLY A 61 -13.05 -32.56 1.75
N GLU A 62 -13.86 -32.86 2.74
CA GLU A 62 -15.01 -32.06 3.13
C GLU A 62 -14.57 -30.90 4.01
N ILE A 63 -15.26 -29.77 3.87
CA ILE A 63 -15.01 -28.60 4.69
C ILE A 63 -15.57 -28.85 6.09
N ILE A 64 -14.72 -28.74 7.10
CA ILE A 64 -15.11 -28.87 8.51
C ILE A 64 -15.17 -27.54 9.24
N SER A 65 -14.55 -26.48 8.68
CA SER A 65 -14.59 -25.15 9.26
C SER A 65 -14.27 -24.08 8.23
N VAL A 66 -14.96 -22.94 8.35
CA VAL A 66 -14.64 -21.70 7.66
C VAL A 66 -14.58 -20.61 8.72
N THR A 67 -13.53 -19.80 8.70
CA THR A 67 -13.37 -18.66 9.60
C THR A 67 -13.02 -17.42 8.77
N ASP A 68 -13.77 -16.35 8.99
CA ASP A 68 -13.55 -15.03 8.42
C ASP A 68 -13.10 -14.10 9.56
N ALA A 69 -12.07 -13.28 9.31
CA ALA A 69 -11.44 -12.40 10.29
C ALA A 69 -11.23 -10.99 9.74
#